data_AF-A0A3D0C390-F1
#
_entry.id   AF-A0A3D0C390-F1
#
_cell.length_a   1.000
_cell.length_b   1.000
_cell.length_c   1.000
_cell.angle_alpha   90.00
_cell.angle_beta   90.00
_cell.angle_gamma   90.00
#
_symmetry.space_group_name_H-M   'P 1'
#
loop_
_entity.id
_entity.type
_entity.pdbx_description
1 polymer ?
#
loop_
_entity_poly.entity_id
_entity_poly.type
_entity_poly.pdbx_seq_one_letter_code
_entity_poly.pdbx_strand_id
1 'polypeptide(L)'
;MKFKTVLLSLALFMFISPNADSQHYENTAQLAKTEQWRALLHINMQTEGSALESYVDDASFFLATDGSINPENELIATIAALKVQDDIQCRFPARTLFLLDNIEGLVKEVEPFICQEYLDWRTKLNTSKVVLVFASAQLNSPSSMYGHTFLRFDPDNVEQGSTYLSYALNFGATVTEGETGFLYAAKGLTGGYPGNFSANPYFEKIKEYNRLENRDLWEYELNLTQEEIDTMLAHVWELQGINFEYFFFDENCSFRLLELLDVARPGLYLAKNFPVTAMPLDTVRVVQESDLIIKTNYRPSILTELKAQLAMLNDEESELALALSQDIEVLNSAQFLKLGKEQQQAVVDSAYRYLRYQNTFNGRPKETTRRSFLLLRRLNV
;
A
#
# COMPACT_ATOMS: atom_id res chain seq x y z
N MET A 1 46.34 -54.24 -21.98
CA MET A 1 46.34 -52.78 -21.78
C MET A 1 45.29 -52.14 -22.69
N LYS A 2 44.18 -51.66 -22.13
CA LYS A 2 43.25 -50.73 -22.79
C LYS A 2 42.78 -49.74 -21.72
N PHE A 3 43.36 -48.55 -21.71
CA PHE A 3 42.91 -47.44 -20.88
C PHE A 3 41.69 -46.80 -21.55
N LYS A 4 40.56 -46.75 -20.84
CA LYS A 4 39.43 -45.89 -21.20
C LYS A 4 39.64 -44.54 -20.53
N THR A 5 39.92 -43.52 -21.32
CA THR A 5 39.98 -42.12 -20.90
C THR A 5 38.55 -41.61 -20.74
N VAL A 6 38.18 -41.17 -19.53
CA VAL A 6 36.94 -40.44 -19.27
C VAL A 6 37.24 -38.95 -19.48
N LEU A 7 36.63 -38.34 -20.50
CA LEU A 7 36.66 -36.89 -20.68
C LEU A 7 35.63 -36.27 -19.71
N LEU A 8 36.12 -35.51 -18.73
CA LEU A 8 35.29 -34.70 -17.86
C LEU A 8 35.12 -33.32 -18.53
N SER A 9 33.96 -33.06 -19.13
CA SER A 9 33.61 -31.75 -19.67
C SER A 9 33.19 -30.82 -18.53
N LEU A 10 34.08 -29.90 -18.14
CA LEU A 10 33.80 -28.83 -17.20
C LEU A 10 33.00 -27.75 -17.95
N ALA A 11 31.69 -27.68 -17.74
CA ALA A 11 30.87 -26.58 -18.24
C ALA A 11 31.06 -25.37 -17.31
N LEU A 12 31.79 -24.37 -17.82
CA LEU A 12 31.98 -23.08 -17.16
C LEU A 12 30.68 -22.27 -17.30
N PHE A 13 29.84 -22.25 -16.27
CA PHE A 13 28.72 -21.30 -16.19
C PHE A 13 29.30 -19.92 -15.90
N MET A 14 29.39 -19.07 -16.92
CA MET A 14 29.56 -17.63 -16.70
C MET A 14 28.25 -17.08 -16.14
N PHE A 15 28.26 -16.69 -14.87
CA PHE A 15 27.25 -15.81 -14.31
C PHE A 15 27.47 -14.42 -14.93
N ILE A 16 26.64 -14.07 -15.91
CA ILE A 16 26.52 -12.69 -16.39
C ILE A 16 25.62 -12.01 -15.36
N SER A 17 26.23 -11.22 -14.47
CA SER A 17 25.49 -10.22 -13.69
C SER A 17 24.83 -9.25 -14.67
N PRO A 18 23.55 -8.88 -14.51
CA PRO A 18 23.01 -7.77 -15.26
C PRO A 18 23.75 -6.52 -14.78
N ASN A 19 24.68 -6.03 -15.58
CA ASN A 19 25.12 -4.65 -15.44
C ASN A 19 23.87 -3.81 -15.71
N ALA A 20 23.49 -2.96 -14.75
CA ALA A 20 22.62 -1.84 -15.02
C ALA A 20 23.27 -1.06 -16.17
N ASP A 21 22.66 -1.15 -17.35
CA ASP A 21 23.13 -0.46 -18.54
C ASP A 21 22.82 1.02 -18.30
N SER A 22 23.84 1.82 -17.96
CA SER A 22 23.70 3.28 -17.92
C SER A 22 23.47 3.76 -19.34
N GLN A 23 22.22 3.76 -19.78
CA GLN A 23 21.85 4.33 -21.08
C GLN A 23 22.20 5.81 -21.06
N HIS A 24 23.28 6.17 -21.75
CA HIS A 24 23.66 7.56 -21.94
C HIS A 24 22.74 8.18 -23.01
N TYR A 25 21.89 9.12 -22.60
CA TYR A 25 21.01 9.84 -23.53
C TYR A 25 21.74 10.99 -24.19
N GLU A 26 21.77 11.02 -25.53
CA GLU A 26 22.56 12.02 -26.27
C GLU A 26 21.91 13.43 -26.26
N ASN A 27 20.62 13.53 -25.94
CA ASN A 27 19.91 14.81 -25.77
C ASN A 27 18.62 14.70 -24.92
N THR A 28 18.10 15.85 -24.49
CA THR A 28 16.88 16.00 -23.66
C THR A 28 15.64 15.36 -24.29
N ALA A 29 15.53 15.36 -25.62
CA ALA A 29 14.39 14.79 -26.33
C ALA A 29 14.32 13.26 -26.22
N GLN A 30 15.48 12.58 -26.17
CA GLN A 30 15.54 11.14 -25.92
C GLN A 30 15.24 10.82 -24.45
N LEU A 31 15.84 11.58 -23.53
CA LEU A 31 15.61 11.40 -22.09
C LEU A 31 14.14 11.62 -21.70
N ALA A 32 13.48 12.60 -22.31
CA ALA A 32 12.06 12.87 -22.10
C ALA A 32 11.13 11.74 -22.57
N LYS A 33 11.62 10.83 -23.41
CA LYS A 33 10.90 9.64 -23.89
C LYS A 33 11.23 8.39 -23.09
N THR A 34 12.00 8.50 -22.03
CA THR A 34 12.22 7.37 -21.14
C THR A 34 10.96 7.03 -20.37
N GLU A 35 10.83 5.76 -20.01
CA GLU A 35 9.76 5.32 -19.12
C GLU A 35 9.86 6.01 -17.76
N GLN A 36 11.07 6.08 -17.20
CA GLN A 36 11.35 6.73 -15.92
C GLN A 36 10.83 8.15 -15.84
N TRP A 37 11.20 8.99 -16.81
CA TRP A 37 10.77 10.38 -16.84
C TRP A 37 9.25 10.50 -16.98
N ARG A 38 8.66 9.73 -17.90
CA ARG A 38 7.21 9.72 -18.10
C ARG A 38 6.45 9.23 -16.87
N ALA A 39 6.98 8.25 -16.14
CA ALA A 39 6.38 7.74 -14.91
C ALA A 39 6.39 8.80 -13.80
N LEU A 40 7.51 9.53 -13.62
CA LEU A 40 7.61 10.67 -12.68
C LEU A 40 6.62 11.81 -13.01
N LEU A 41 6.17 11.89 -14.25
CA LEU A 41 5.16 12.85 -14.70
C LEU A 41 3.76 12.24 -14.76
N HIS A 42 3.55 10.98 -14.34
CA HIS A 42 2.28 10.26 -14.46
C HIS A 42 1.69 10.28 -15.87
N ILE A 43 2.55 10.24 -16.91
CA ILE A 43 2.12 10.21 -18.30
C ILE A 43 1.49 8.86 -18.60
N ASN A 44 0.29 8.88 -19.18
CA ASN A 44 -0.42 7.70 -19.61
C ASN A 44 0.42 6.91 -20.64
N MET A 45 0.99 5.78 -20.21
CA MET A 45 1.83 4.90 -21.03
C MET A 45 1.05 4.07 -22.06
N GLN A 46 -0.27 4.21 -22.09
CA GLN A 46 -1.16 3.56 -23.06
C GLN A 46 -1.41 4.45 -24.28
N THR A 47 -1.12 5.75 -24.19
CA THR A 47 -1.22 6.70 -25.29
C THR A 47 0.16 7.04 -25.86
N GLU A 48 0.21 7.42 -27.13
CA GLU A 48 1.44 7.79 -27.82
C GLU A 48 1.26 9.05 -28.67
N GLY A 49 2.38 9.69 -29.02
CA GLY A 49 2.41 10.84 -29.91
C GLY A 49 1.60 12.02 -29.38
N SER A 50 0.68 12.55 -30.19
CA SER A 50 -0.13 13.73 -29.84
C SER A 50 -1.23 13.46 -28.82
N ALA A 51 -1.39 12.22 -28.35
CA ALA A 51 -2.35 11.84 -27.31
C ALA A 51 -1.67 11.60 -25.95
N LEU A 52 -0.38 11.91 -25.82
CA LEU A 52 0.33 11.85 -24.54
C LEU A 52 -0.29 12.87 -23.58
N GLU A 53 -0.70 12.39 -22.41
CA GLU A 53 -1.32 13.19 -21.37
C GLU A 53 -0.99 12.58 -20.01
N SER A 54 -0.74 13.45 -19.03
CA SER A 54 -0.57 13.08 -17.64
C SER A 54 -1.92 12.85 -16.99
N TYR A 55 -1.98 11.86 -16.10
CA TYR A 55 -3.11 11.71 -15.20
C TYR A 55 -3.18 12.77 -14.10
N VAL A 56 -2.13 13.59 -13.94
CA VAL A 56 -2.16 14.73 -13.03
C VAL A 56 -2.78 15.92 -13.76
N ASP A 57 -3.94 16.37 -13.28
CA ASP A 57 -4.67 17.53 -13.78
C ASP A 57 -4.30 18.84 -13.05
N ASP A 58 -3.60 18.73 -11.91
CA ASP A 58 -3.14 19.88 -11.14
C ASP A 58 -1.96 20.60 -11.82
N ALA A 59 -2.23 21.79 -12.36
CA ALA A 59 -1.21 22.62 -13.01
C ALA A 59 -0.03 22.97 -12.09
N SER A 60 -0.20 22.93 -10.76
CA SER A 60 0.89 23.16 -9.81
C SER A 60 1.87 21.99 -9.71
N PHE A 61 1.62 20.85 -10.35
CA PHE A 61 2.59 19.75 -10.45
C PHE A 61 3.63 19.96 -11.55
N PHE A 62 3.34 20.80 -12.54
CA PHE A 62 4.21 21.05 -13.68
C PHE A 62 4.94 22.39 -13.56
N LEU A 63 6.14 22.46 -14.13
CA LEU A 63 6.92 23.70 -14.26
C LEU A 63 6.73 24.33 -15.64
N ALA A 64 6.57 23.52 -16.68
CA ALA A 64 6.16 23.97 -18.00
C ALA A 64 4.64 24.11 -18.07
N THR A 65 4.17 25.14 -18.77
CA THR A 65 2.72 25.39 -18.95
C THR A 65 2.02 24.28 -19.73
N ASP A 66 2.75 23.54 -20.56
CA ASP A 66 2.27 22.38 -21.32
C ASP A 66 2.88 21.05 -20.82
N GLY A 67 3.44 21.03 -19.60
CA GLY A 67 4.18 19.88 -19.07
C GLY A 67 3.36 18.60 -18.93
N SER A 68 2.04 18.71 -18.76
CA SER A 68 1.12 17.56 -18.70
C SER A 68 1.01 16.79 -20.01
N ILE A 69 1.25 17.43 -21.16
CA ILE A 69 1.16 16.80 -22.49
C ILE A 69 2.50 16.81 -23.24
N ASN A 70 3.50 17.52 -22.70
CA ASN A 70 4.81 17.67 -23.30
C ASN A 70 5.93 17.39 -22.27
N PRO A 71 6.29 16.10 -22.09
CA PRO A 71 7.34 15.70 -21.16
C PRO A 71 8.70 16.34 -21.45
N GLU A 72 9.00 16.68 -22.70
CA GLU A 72 10.26 17.33 -23.07
C GLU A 72 10.32 18.78 -22.58
N ASN A 73 9.23 19.54 -22.75
CA ASN A 73 9.16 20.90 -22.22
C ASN A 73 9.24 20.90 -20.68
N GLU A 74 8.57 19.95 -20.01
CA GLU A 74 8.65 19.82 -18.55
C GLU A 74 10.08 19.51 -18.09
N LEU A 75 10.78 18.64 -18.81
CA LEU A 75 12.17 18.29 -18.52
C LEU A 75 13.08 19.52 -18.64
N ILE A 76 12.96 20.27 -19.74
CA ILE A 76 13.74 21.49 -19.99
C ILE A 76 13.43 22.56 -18.92
N ALA A 77 12.16 22.74 -18.57
CA ALA A 77 11.74 23.67 -17.53
C ALA A 77 12.29 23.28 -16.15
N THR A 78 12.29 21.98 -15.83
CA THR A 78 12.85 21.45 -14.58
C THR A 78 14.35 21.71 -14.51
N ILE A 79 15.11 21.43 -15.57
CA ILE A 79 16.55 21.71 -15.63
C ILE A 79 16.83 23.21 -15.47
N ALA A 80 16.06 24.05 -16.17
CA ALA A 80 16.24 25.51 -16.09
C ALA A 80 15.97 26.02 -14.67
N ALA A 81 14.94 25.51 -14.01
CA ALA A 81 14.58 25.88 -12.65
C ALA A 81 15.63 25.40 -11.64
N LEU A 82 16.13 24.16 -11.74
CA LEU A 82 17.17 23.61 -10.87
C LEU A 82 18.45 24.45 -10.82
N LYS A 83 18.82 25.11 -11.93
CA LYS A 83 20.03 25.93 -12.01
C LYS A 83 19.91 27.29 -11.32
N VAL A 84 18.69 27.74 -11.00
CA VAL A 84 18.45 29.12 -10.55
C VAL A 84 17.60 29.22 -9.28
N GLN A 85 16.91 28.15 -8.90
CA GLN A 85 15.97 28.11 -7.78
C GLN A 85 16.29 26.92 -6.86
N ASP A 86 16.63 27.23 -5.62
CA ASP A 86 17.03 26.25 -4.61
C ASP A 86 15.87 25.34 -4.16
N ASP A 87 14.63 25.86 -4.16
CA ASP A 87 13.44 25.15 -3.67
C ASP A 87 12.95 24.05 -4.61
N ILE A 88 13.44 24.00 -5.86
CA ILE A 88 13.08 22.95 -6.83
C ILE A 88 13.56 21.58 -6.36
N GLN A 89 14.74 21.50 -5.72
CA GLN A 89 15.27 20.25 -5.15
C GLN A 89 14.39 19.75 -4.00
N CYS A 90 13.73 20.65 -3.26
CA CYS A 90 12.79 20.33 -2.20
C CYS A 90 11.43 19.89 -2.72
N ARG A 91 10.94 20.56 -3.76
CA ARG A 91 9.63 20.28 -4.36
C ARG A 91 9.64 19.02 -5.20
N PHE A 92 10.76 18.76 -5.90
CA PHE A 92 10.91 17.64 -6.81
C PHE A 92 12.19 16.80 -6.57
N PRO A 93 12.39 16.19 -5.39
CA PRO A 93 13.58 15.39 -5.11
C PRO A 93 13.77 14.19 -6.05
N ALA A 94 12.71 13.49 -6.46
CA ALA A 94 12.83 12.34 -7.36
C ALA A 94 13.20 12.78 -8.78
N ARG A 95 12.55 13.83 -9.31
CA ARG A 95 12.90 14.40 -10.62
C ARG A 95 14.33 14.96 -10.61
N THR A 96 14.73 15.60 -9.51
CA THR A 96 16.09 16.12 -9.32
C THR A 96 17.11 15.00 -9.42
N LEU A 97 16.95 13.93 -8.62
CA LEU A 97 17.86 12.78 -8.65
C LEU A 97 17.94 12.17 -10.06
N PHE A 98 16.79 11.91 -10.67
CA PHE A 98 16.72 11.38 -12.03
C PHE A 98 17.50 12.24 -13.04
N LEU A 99 17.34 13.56 -13.02
CA LEU A 99 18.02 14.45 -13.98
C LEU A 99 19.53 14.54 -13.69
N LEU A 100 19.94 14.59 -12.42
CA LEU A 100 21.36 14.63 -12.05
C LEU A 100 22.09 13.34 -12.44
N ASP A 101 21.42 12.19 -12.35
CA ASP A 101 22.01 10.89 -12.68
C ASP A 101 22.08 10.65 -14.20
N ASN A 102 21.15 11.21 -14.97
CA ASN A 102 21.03 10.95 -16.41
C ASN A 102 21.61 12.04 -17.32
N ILE A 103 21.93 13.23 -16.78
CA ILE A 103 22.49 14.34 -17.57
C ILE A 103 23.92 14.65 -17.12
N GLU A 104 24.88 14.28 -17.98
CA GLU A 104 26.29 14.50 -17.70
C GLU A 104 26.60 15.99 -17.49
N GLY A 105 27.25 16.29 -16.36
CA GLY A 105 27.70 17.64 -16.02
C GLY A 105 26.65 18.52 -15.34
N LEU A 106 25.36 18.13 -15.31
CA LEU A 106 24.31 18.92 -14.67
C LEU A 106 24.58 19.15 -13.17
N VAL A 107 25.15 18.15 -12.49
CA VAL A 107 25.57 18.25 -11.08
C VAL A 107 26.57 19.37 -10.79
N LYS A 108 27.31 19.86 -11.79
CA LYS A 108 28.25 20.98 -11.65
C LYS A 108 27.58 22.34 -11.88
N GLU A 109 26.38 22.35 -12.45
CA GLU A 109 25.61 23.55 -12.79
C GLU A 109 24.48 23.82 -11.79
N VAL A 110 24.18 22.87 -10.92
CA VAL A 110 23.14 22.97 -9.87
C VAL A 110 23.84 23.10 -8.53
N GLU A 111 23.60 24.20 -7.82
CA GLU A 111 24.09 24.38 -6.44
C GLU A 111 23.32 23.43 -5.51
N PRO A 112 23.99 22.55 -4.74
CA PRO A 112 23.30 21.60 -3.87
C PRO A 112 22.48 22.30 -2.78
N PHE A 113 21.21 21.92 -2.63
CA PHE A 113 20.35 22.43 -1.58
C PHE A 113 19.85 21.31 -0.66
N ILE A 114 19.90 21.54 0.66
CA ILE A 114 19.49 20.56 1.66
C ILE A 114 18.06 20.85 2.11
N CYS A 115 17.11 19.99 1.73
CA CYS A 115 15.73 20.05 2.19
C CYS A 115 15.57 19.39 3.57
N GLN A 116 15.70 20.15 4.65
CA GLN A 116 15.61 19.58 6.01
C GLN A 116 14.24 18.93 6.29
N GLU A 117 13.15 19.51 5.81
CA GLU A 117 11.79 18.97 6.02
C GLU A 117 11.61 17.60 5.36
N TYR A 118 12.11 17.45 4.12
CA TYR A 118 12.12 16.16 3.42
C TYR A 118 12.98 15.13 4.17
N LEU A 119 14.18 15.52 4.63
CA LEU A 119 15.06 14.61 5.39
C LEU A 119 14.44 14.18 6.73
N ASP A 120 13.80 15.09 7.44
CA ASP A 120 13.08 14.80 8.69
C ASP A 120 11.91 13.85 8.43
N TRP A 121 11.17 14.06 7.33
CA TRP A 121 10.09 13.16 6.90
C TRP A 121 10.59 11.76 6.55
N ARG A 122 11.67 11.65 5.75
CA ARG A 122 12.32 10.37 5.41
C ARG A 122 12.78 9.64 6.68
N THR A 123 13.42 10.37 7.60
CA THR A 123 13.91 9.82 8.88
C THR A 123 12.78 9.33 9.77
N LYS A 124 11.66 10.06 9.81
CA LYS A 124 10.48 9.67 10.60
C LYS A 124 9.82 8.40 10.06
N LEU A 125 9.76 8.24 8.74
CA LEU A 125 9.24 7.01 8.13
C LEU A 125 10.19 5.83 8.34
N ASN A 126 11.51 6.08 8.23
CA ASN A 126 12.57 5.08 8.40
C ASN A 126 12.33 3.79 7.59
N THR A 127 11.80 3.93 6.38
CA THR A 127 11.32 2.79 5.58
C THR A 127 12.46 1.96 5.00
N SER A 128 12.47 0.67 5.31
CA SER A 128 13.35 -0.33 4.67
C SER A 128 12.59 -1.39 3.89
N LYS A 129 11.27 -1.47 4.06
CA LYS A 129 10.41 -2.43 3.38
C LYS A 129 9.11 -1.79 2.93
N VAL A 130 8.61 -2.25 1.78
CA VAL A 130 7.31 -1.87 1.23
C VAL A 130 6.44 -3.12 1.12
N VAL A 131 5.20 -3.00 1.58
CA VAL A 131 4.22 -4.09 1.58
C VAL A 131 2.97 -3.62 0.88
N LEU A 132 2.56 -4.31 -0.18
CA LEU A 132 1.24 -4.11 -0.78
C LEU A 132 0.20 -4.79 0.10
N VAL A 133 -0.76 -4.05 0.62
CA VAL A 133 -1.83 -4.59 1.48
C VAL A 133 -3.13 -4.59 0.72
N PHE A 134 -3.82 -5.73 0.71
CA PHE A 134 -5.16 -5.90 0.16
C PHE A 134 -6.17 -6.19 1.26
N ALA A 135 -7.15 -5.32 1.42
CA ALA A 135 -8.32 -5.55 2.26
C ALA A 135 -9.42 -6.26 1.47
N SER A 136 -9.87 -7.42 1.94
CA SER A 136 -10.84 -8.28 1.24
C SER A 136 -12.16 -7.55 0.92
N ALA A 137 -12.90 -8.00 -0.08
CA ALA A 137 -14.21 -7.45 -0.41
C ALA A 137 -15.20 -7.46 0.78
N GLN A 138 -16.04 -6.43 0.87
CA GLN A 138 -17.20 -6.39 1.78
C GLN A 138 -18.48 -6.25 0.97
N LEU A 139 -19.22 -7.34 0.83
CA LEU A 139 -20.38 -7.44 -0.07
C LEU A 139 -21.55 -6.53 0.34
N ASN A 140 -21.61 -6.11 1.60
CA ASN A 140 -22.70 -5.29 2.14
C ASN A 140 -22.49 -3.78 1.94
N SER A 141 -21.39 -3.36 1.30
CA SER A 141 -21.09 -1.95 1.02
C SER A 141 -20.62 -1.76 -0.43
N PRO A 142 -21.35 -1.01 -1.28
CA PRO A 142 -20.96 -0.79 -2.67
C PRO A 142 -19.55 -0.20 -2.84
N SER A 143 -19.12 0.68 -1.92
CA SER A 143 -17.79 1.31 -1.96
C SER A 143 -16.65 0.39 -1.52
N SER A 144 -16.95 -0.80 -0.99
CA SER A 144 -15.97 -1.77 -0.48
C SER A 144 -16.12 -3.16 -1.11
N MET A 145 -17.06 -3.29 -2.06
CA MET A 145 -17.47 -4.56 -2.67
C MET A 145 -16.36 -5.23 -3.46
N TYR A 146 -15.39 -4.47 -3.99
CA TYR A 146 -14.28 -4.98 -4.79
C TYR A 146 -12.95 -5.11 -4.02
N GLY A 147 -12.97 -4.83 -2.72
CA GLY A 147 -11.77 -4.76 -1.92
C GLY A 147 -11.10 -3.40 -1.99
N HIS A 148 -9.90 -3.28 -1.41
CA HIS A 148 -9.09 -2.06 -1.45
C HIS A 148 -7.61 -2.41 -1.30
N THR A 149 -6.74 -1.74 -2.04
CA THR A 149 -5.28 -1.86 -1.86
C THR A 149 -4.69 -0.56 -1.34
N PHE A 150 -3.61 -0.67 -0.57
CA PHE A 150 -2.78 0.44 -0.11
C PHE A 150 -1.34 -0.06 0.11
N LEU A 151 -0.35 0.84 0.12
CA LEU A 151 1.02 0.50 0.44
C LEU A 151 1.28 0.71 1.92
N ARG A 152 2.02 -0.20 2.54
CA ARG A 152 2.54 -0.07 3.90
C ARG A 152 4.06 0.08 3.83
N PHE A 153 4.55 1.10 4.51
CA PHE A 153 5.96 1.40 4.69
C PHE A 153 6.40 0.96 6.07
N ASP A 154 7.34 0.02 6.09
CA ASP A 154 7.83 -0.64 7.30
C ASP A 154 9.29 -0.25 7.58
N PRO A 155 9.63 0.10 8.83
CA PRO A 155 11.02 0.16 9.25
C PRO A 155 11.63 -1.24 9.43
N ASP A 156 12.93 -1.27 9.70
CA ASP A 156 13.60 -2.52 10.07
C ASP A 156 12.99 -3.14 11.34
N ASN A 157 12.97 -4.47 11.39
CA ASN A 157 12.55 -5.28 12.55
C ASN A 157 11.07 -5.14 13.00
N VAL A 158 10.15 -4.68 12.13
CA VAL A 158 8.71 -4.65 12.43
C VAL A 158 8.16 -5.99 12.91
N GLU A 159 8.67 -7.11 12.38
CA GLU A 159 8.24 -8.46 12.78
C GLU A 159 8.56 -8.80 14.25
N GLN A 160 9.50 -8.09 14.88
CA GLN A 160 9.88 -8.28 16.28
C GLN A 160 9.23 -7.24 17.23
N GLY A 161 8.64 -6.16 16.70
CA GLY A 161 8.37 -4.93 17.46
C GLY A 161 6.98 -4.32 17.33
N SER A 162 6.07 -4.91 16.52
CA SER A 162 4.73 -4.39 16.17
C SER A 162 4.74 -3.45 14.96
N THR A 163 3.76 -3.60 14.07
CA THR A 163 3.49 -2.72 12.90
C THR A 163 2.95 -1.34 13.31
N TYR A 164 3.17 -0.91 14.55
CA TYR A 164 2.65 0.34 15.11
C TYR A 164 3.42 1.57 14.60
N LEU A 165 4.69 1.37 14.23
CA LEU A 165 5.55 2.38 13.63
C LEU A 165 5.42 2.44 12.11
N SER A 166 4.72 1.48 11.51
CA SER A 166 4.48 1.44 10.07
C SER A 166 3.49 2.53 9.64
N TYR A 167 3.69 3.05 8.44
CA TYR A 167 2.78 4.00 7.79
C TYR A 167 2.06 3.34 6.63
N ALA A 168 0.82 3.73 6.38
CA ALA A 168 0.01 3.30 5.24
C ALA A 168 -0.20 4.48 4.30
N LEU A 169 0.18 4.32 3.04
CA LEU A 169 -0.10 5.25 1.96
C LEU A 169 -1.30 4.74 1.17
N ASN A 170 -2.35 5.56 1.12
CA ASN A 170 -3.54 5.31 0.35
C ASN A 170 -3.80 6.49 -0.60
N PHE A 171 -4.57 6.24 -1.65
CA PHE A 171 -5.09 7.26 -2.55
C PHE A 171 -6.62 7.22 -2.51
N GLY A 172 -7.26 8.38 -2.48
CA GLY A 172 -8.71 8.45 -2.33
C GLY A 172 -9.29 9.79 -2.72
N ALA A 173 -10.57 9.78 -3.05
CA ALA A 173 -11.35 10.98 -3.28
C ALA A 173 -11.44 11.83 -2.01
N THR A 174 -11.21 13.13 -2.14
CA THR A 174 -11.57 14.12 -1.12
C THR A 174 -13.04 14.46 -1.28
N VAL A 175 -13.86 14.00 -0.34
CA VAL A 175 -15.31 14.20 -0.36
C VAL A 175 -15.67 15.35 0.57
N THR A 176 -16.42 16.34 0.07
CA THR A 176 -16.96 17.42 0.89
C THR A 176 -17.94 16.86 1.93
N GLU A 177 -17.84 17.32 3.19
CA GLU A 177 -18.74 16.90 4.26
C GLU A 177 -20.22 17.06 3.85
N GLY A 178 -21.00 15.98 3.99
CA GLY A 178 -22.43 15.95 3.72
C GLY A 178 -22.85 15.33 2.38
N GLU A 179 -21.92 15.04 1.47
CA GLU A 179 -22.24 14.28 0.25
C GLU A 179 -22.29 12.77 0.54
N THR A 180 -23.48 12.17 0.41
CA THR A 180 -23.70 10.72 0.57
C THR A 180 -24.68 10.21 -0.49
N GLY A 181 -24.73 8.88 -0.68
CA GLY A 181 -25.75 8.24 -1.53
C GLY A 181 -25.51 8.38 -3.04
N PHE A 182 -26.58 8.57 -3.82
CA PHE A 182 -26.55 8.53 -5.29
C PHE A 182 -25.61 9.58 -5.92
N LEU A 183 -25.53 10.78 -5.35
CA LEU A 183 -24.64 11.85 -5.82
C LEU A 183 -23.16 11.47 -5.69
N TYR A 184 -22.79 10.82 -4.59
CA TYR A 184 -21.43 10.30 -4.36
C TYR A 184 -21.08 9.18 -5.36
N ALA A 185 -22.00 8.23 -5.54
CA ALA A 185 -21.82 7.16 -6.52
C ALA A 185 -21.72 7.70 -7.95
N ALA A 186 -22.62 8.61 -8.35
CA ALA A 186 -22.62 9.20 -9.69
C ALA A 186 -21.34 10.02 -9.96
N LYS A 187 -20.92 10.89 -9.02
CA LYS A 187 -19.72 11.71 -9.19
C LYS A 187 -18.44 10.89 -9.27
N GLY A 188 -18.24 9.90 -8.40
CA GLY A 188 -17.03 9.08 -8.48
C GLY A 188 -17.05 8.09 -9.66
N LEU A 189 -18.22 7.82 -10.27
CA LEU A 189 -18.30 7.10 -11.56
C LEU A 189 -17.90 7.99 -12.76
N THR A 190 -17.94 9.31 -12.60
CA THR A 190 -17.67 10.29 -13.66
C THR A 190 -16.45 11.17 -13.40
N GLY A 191 -15.56 10.82 -12.46
CA GLY A 191 -14.33 11.60 -12.20
C GLY A 191 -14.52 12.87 -11.36
N GLY A 192 -15.69 13.09 -10.77
CA GLY A 192 -16.09 14.37 -10.19
C GLY A 192 -15.51 14.70 -8.81
N TYR A 193 -14.53 13.95 -8.33
CA TYR A 193 -13.85 14.21 -7.05
C TYR A 193 -12.33 14.35 -7.26
N PRO A 194 -11.69 15.33 -6.60
CA PRO A 194 -10.23 15.37 -6.56
C PRO A 194 -9.71 14.21 -5.72
N GLY A 195 -8.81 13.42 -6.30
CA GLY A 195 -8.07 12.36 -5.63
C GLY A 195 -6.72 12.86 -5.12
N ASN A 196 -6.30 12.39 -3.95
CA ASN A 196 -4.96 12.65 -3.45
C ASN A 196 -4.37 11.45 -2.70
N PHE A 197 -3.04 11.46 -2.58
CA PHE A 197 -2.32 10.56 -1.71
C PHE A 197 -2.37 11.06 -0.27
N SER A 198 -2.58 10.13 0.67
CA SER A 198 -2.52 10.40 2.10
C SER A 198 -1.81 9.27 2.84
N ALA A 199 -0.96 9.66 3.78
CA ALA A 199 -0.20 8.75 4.62
C ALA A 199 -0.71 8.81 6.07
N ASN A 200 -1.09 7.67 6.62
CA ASN A 200 -1.63 7.55 7.99
C ASN A 200 -0.91 6.43 8.74
N PRO A 201 -0.85 6.44 10.08
CA PRO A 201 -0.32 5.30 10.82
C PRO A 201 -1.07 4.01 10.50
N TYR A 202 -0.34 2.92 10.22
CA TYR A 202 -0.96 1.68 9.74
C TYR A 202 -1.92 1.04 10.76
N PHE A 203 -1.71 1.24 12.06
CA PHE A 203 -2.63 0.74 13.08
C PHE A 203 -4.05 1.31 12.93
N GLU A 204 -4.20 2.51 12.35
CA GLU A 204 -5.51 3.09 12.04
C GLU A 204 -6.21 2.33 10.91
N LYS A 205 -5.46 1.91 9.88
CA LYS A 205 -5.98 1.06 8.80
C LYS A 205 -6.33 -0.35 9.27
N ILE A 206 -5.58 -0.93 10.22
CA ILE A 206 -5.98 -2.17 10.88
C ILE A 206 -7.30 -1.95 11.63
N LYS A 207 -7.43 -0.86 12.40
CA LYS A 207 -8.67 -0.56 13.13
C LYS A 207 -9.85 -0.42 12.16
N GLU A 208 -9.69 0.35 11.09
CA GLU A 208 -10.68 0.56 10.04
C GLU A 208 -11.11 -0.76 9.39
N TYR A 209 -10.21 -1.43 8.66
CA TYR A 209 -10.59 -2.58 7.84
C TYR A 209 -10.81 -3.86 8.65
N ASN A 210 -9.86 -4.19 9.53
CA ASN A 210 -9.86 -5.50 10.20
C ASN A 210 -10.86 -5.57 11.36
N ARG A 211 -11.05 -4.45 12.09
CA ARG A 211 -11.91 -4.41 13.29
C ARG A 211 -13.28 -3.81 13.02
N LEU A 212 -13.36 -2.63 12.40
CA LEU A 212 -14.66 -1.98 12.16
C LEU A 212 -15.38 -2.65 10.99
N GLU A 213 -14.70 -2.83 9.86
CA GLU A 213 -15.32 -3.39 8.66
C GLU A 213 -15.36 -4.92 8.61
N ASN A 214 -14.66 -5.60 9.52
CA ASN A 214 -14.54 -7.07 9.59
C ASN A 214 -13.98 -7.68 8.30
N ARG A 215 -12.97 -7.04 7.72
CA ARG A 215 -12.31 -7.46 6.48
C ARG A 215 -10.96 -8.08 6.77
N ASP A 216 -10.67 -9.19 6.12
CA ASP A 216 -9.37 -9.80 6.22
C ASP A 216 -8.35 -8.98 5.43
N LEU A 217 -7.10 -8.96 5.90
CA LEU A 217 -6.00 -8.30 5.19
C LEU A 217 -5.02 -9.35 4.68
N TRP A 218 -4.62 -9.18 3.42
CA TRP A 218 -3.49 -9.87 2.82
C TRP A 218 -2.35 -8.87 2.65
N GLU A 219 -1.19 -9.18 3.19
CA GLU A 219 -0.02 -8.30 3.24
C GLU A 219 1.09 -8.95 2.41
N TYR A 220 1.45 -8.33 1.29
CA TYR A 220 2.42 -8.84 0.33
C TYR A 220 3.71 -8.01 0.40
N GLU A 221 4.75 -8.56 1.03
CA GLU A 221 6.07 -7.93 1.10
C GLU A 221 6.70 -7.93 -0.29
N LEU A 222 7.11 -6.75 -0.76
CA LEU A 222 7.66 -6.53 -2.08
C LEU A 222 9.19 -6.61 -2.06
N ASN A 223 9.78 -7.13 -3.12
CA ASN A 223 11.22 -7.31 -3.27
C ASN A 223 11.94 -6.06 -3.80
N LEU A 224 11.54 -4.87 -3.33
CA LEU A 224 12.18 -3.62 -3.72
C LEU A 224 13.55 -3.48 -3.04
N THR A 225 14.54 -2.99 -3.79
CA THR A 225 15.83 -2.58 -3.24
C THR A 225 15.68 -1.24 -2.51
N GLN A 226 16.64 -0.90 -1.65
CA GLN A 226 16.57 0.37 -0.91
C GLN A 226 16.54 1.59 -1.84
N GLU A 227 17.28 1.55 -2.96
CA GLU A 227 17.28 2.62 -3.97
C GLU A 227 15.90 2.82 -4.62
N GLU A 228 15.21 1.72 -4.95
CA GLU A 228 13.85 1.77 -5.50
C GLU A 228 12.84 2.31 -4.46
N ILE A 229 13.00 1.92 -3.19
CA ILE A 229 12.19 2.45 -2.07
C ILE A 229 12.45 3.96 -1.88
N ASP A 230 13.70 4.39 -1.95
CA ASP A 230 14.10 5.78 -1.80
C ASP A 230 13.54 6.64 -2.94
N THR A 231 13.62 6.14 -4.19
CA THR A 231 13.00 6.77 -5.37
C THR A 231 11.48 6.90 -5.21
N MET A 232 10.81 5.83 -4.78
CA MET A 232 9.37 5.86 -4.52
C MET A 232 9.02 6.93 -3.48
N LEU A 233 9.74 6.98 -2.36
CA LEU A 233 9.43 7.89 -1.27
C LEU A 233 9.79 9.34 -1.60
N ALA A 234 10.85 9.56 -2.38
CA ALA A 234 11.14 10.86 -2.98
C ALA A 234 9.95 11.31 -3.85
N HIS A 235 9.39 10.44 -4.69
CA HIS A 235 8.28 10.81 -5.54
C HIS A 235 6.95 10.99 -4.77
N VAL A 236 6.67 10.17 -3.76
CA VAL A 236 5.53 10.35 -2.85
C VAL A 236 5.57 11.71 -2.16
N TRP A 237 6.76 12.25 -1.88
CA TRP A 237 6.92 13.62 -1.38
C TRP A 237 6.50 14.68 -2.42
N GLU A 238 6.85 14.50 -3.69
CA GLU A 238 6.46 15.41 -4.80
C GLU A 238 4.95 15.48 -5.00
N LEU A 239 4.24 14.40 -4.64
CA LEU A 239 2.79 14.27 -4.81
C LEU A 239 1.99 14.84 -3.63
N GLN A 240 2.64 15.37 -2.59
CA GLN A 240 1.94 15.94 -1.44
C GLN A 240 1.11 17.16 -1.84
N GLY A 241 -0.21 17.07 -1.63
CA GLY A 241 -1.15 18.14 -1.96
C GLY A 241 -1.48 18.27 -3.45
N ILE A 242 -0.94 17.38 -4.30
CA ILE A 242 -1.25 17.33 -5.73
C ILE A 242 -2.56 16.59 -5.94
N ASN A 243 -3.44 17.19 -6.74
CA ASN A 243 -4.72 16.60 -7.10
C ASN A 243 -4.59 15.78 -8.40
N PHE A 244 -5.43 14.77 -8.46
CA PHE A 244 -5.66 13.91 -9.61
C PHE A 244 -7.17 13.82 -9.85
N GLU A 245 -7.62 13.52 -11.06
CA GLU A 245 -8.98 13.04 -11.25
C GLU A 245 -9.15 11.67 -10.56
N TYR A 246 -10.26 11.49 -9.82
CA TYR A 246 -10.59 10.23 -9.16
C TYR A 246 -11.79 9.56 -9.82
N PHE A 247 -11.55 8.40 -10.41
CA PHE A 247 -12.60 7.51 -10.90
C PHE A 247 -12.68 6.23 -10.04
N PHE A 248 -13.87 5.66 -9.89
CA PHE A 248 -14.05 4.45 -9.07
C PHE A 248 -13.52 3.18 -9.75
N PHE A 249 -13.66 3.07 -11.07
CA PHE A 249 -13.41 1.82 -11.79
C PHE A 249 -12.03 1.78 -12.45
N ASP A 250 -11.57 2.91 -12.96
CA ASP A 250 -10.24 3.25 -13.43
C ASP A 250 -9.63 4.33 -12.51
N GLU A 251 -8.32 4.57 -12.60
CA GLU A 251 -7.63 5.67 -11.88
C GLU A 251 -7.85 5.74 -10.34
N ASN A 252 -8.31 4.63 -9.76
CA ASN A 252 -8.55 4.48 -8.34
C ASN A 252 -7.25 4.19 -7.57
N CYS A 253 -7.35 4.01 -6.25
CA CYS A 253 -6.20 3.72 -5.40
C CYS A 253 -5.33 2.59 -5.94
N SER A 254 -5.93 1.48 -6.37
CA SER A 254 -5.20 0.33 -6.88
C SER A 254 -4.35 0.66 -8.10
N PHE A 255 -4.88 1.48 -9.02
CA PHE A 255 -4.14 1.96 -10.19
C PHE A 255 -2.96 2.86 -9.78
N ARG A 256 -3.22 3.87 -8.94
CA ARG A 256 -2.20 4.85 -8.51
C ARG A 256 -1.02 4.20 -7.78
N LEU A 257 -1.25 3.11 -7.04
CA LEU A 257 -0.14 2.38 -6.40
C LEU A 257 0.72 1.61 -7.41
N LEU A 258 0.15 1.15 -8.53
CA LEU A 258 0.93 0.54 -9.61
C LEU A 258 1.83 1.58 -10.28
N GLU A 259 1.34 2.81 -10.49
CA GLU A 259 2.17 3.90 -11.01
C GLU A 259 3.36 4.20 -10.08
N LEU A 260 3.15 4.22 -8.76
CA LEU A 260 4.25 4.38 -7.80
C LEU A 260 5.28 3.25 -7.88
N LEU A 261 4.83 2.01 -8.14
CA LEU A 261 5.74 0.88 -8.35
C LEU A 261 6.51 0.99 -9.67
N ASP A 262 5.87 1.48 -10.74
CA ASP A 262 6.51 1.76 -12.02
C ASP A 262 7.57 2.88 -11.90
N VAL A 263 7.33 3.89 -11.05
CA VAL A 263 8.34 4.91 -10.69
C VAL A 263 9.50 4.30 -9.91
N ALA A 264 9.20 3.43 -8.93
CA ALA A 264 10.20 2.82 -8.07
C ALA A 264 11.12 1.87 -8.82
N ARG A 265 10.55 1.00 -9.66
CA ARG A 265 11.25 0.03 -10.50
C ARG A 265 10.79 0.18 -11.95
N PRO A 266 11.49 1.00 -12.73
CA PRO A 266 11.22 1.16 -14.15
C PRO A 266 11.39 -0.17 -14.90
N GLY A 267 10.56 -0.40 -15.91
CA GLY A 267 10.51 -1.60 -16.72
C GLY A 267 9.41 -2.58 -16.33
N LEU A 268 8.69 -2.32 -15.23
CA LEU A 268 7.57 -3.16 -14.78
C LEU A 268 6.30 -2.94 -15.61
N TYR A 269 6.02 -1.70 -16.03
CA TYR A 269 4.81 -1.31 -16.77
C TYR A 269 3.50 -1.85 -16.15
N LEU A 270 3.40 -1.93 -14.82
CA LEU A 270 2.26 -2.52 -14.12
C LEU A 270 0.95 -1.79 -14.48
N ALA A 271 0.96 -0.46 -14.44
CA ALA A 271 -0.23 0.35 -14.70
C ALA A 271 -0.77 0.18 -16.14
N LYS A 272 0.11 -0.16 -17.09
CA LYS A 272 -0.26 -0.39 -18.50
C LYS A 272 -1.23 -1.56 -18.71
N ASN A 273 -1.30 -2.49 -17.75
CA ASN A 273 -2.21 -3.65 -17.80
C ASN A 273 -3.69 -3.29 -17.56
N PHE A 274 -3.99 -2.05 -17.17
CA PHE A 274 -5.33 -1.64 -16.75
C PHE A 274 -5.87 -0.45 -17.56
N PRO A 275 -6.18 -0.63 -18.87
CA PRO A 275 -6.65 0.46 -19.73
C PRO A 275 -8.12 0.85 -19.56
N VAL A 276 -8.89 0.09 -18.79
CA VAL A 276 -10.34 0.31 -18.66
C VAL A 276 -10.79 0.23 -17.21
N THR A 277 -10.30 -0.75 -16.45
CA THR A 277 -10.61 -0.87 -15.03
C THR A 277 -9.43 -1.43 -14.27
N ALA A 278 -9.21 -0.96 -13.04
CA ALA A 278 -8.17 -1.44 -12.14
C ALA A 278 -8.83 -2.00 -10.87
N MET A 279 -9.25 -3.26 -10.92
CA MET A 279 -9.85 -3.92 -9.76
C MET A 279 -8.76 -4.30 -8.75
N PRO A 280 -8.95 -4.03 -7.44
CA PRO A 280 -7.92 -4.26 -6.42
C PRO A 280 -7.32 -5.67 -6.39
N LEU A 281 -8.11 -6.71 -6.65
CA LEU A 281 -7.60 -8.08 -6.69
C LEU A 281 -6.75 -8.35 -7.94
N ASP A 282 -7.10 -7.74 -9.08
CA ASP A 282 -6.38 -7.92 -10.33
C ASP A 282 -5.04 -7.17 -10.30
N THR A 283 -4.96 -6.02 -9.61
CA THR A 283 -3.68 -5.33 -9.41
C THR A 283 -2.71 -6.15 -8.57
N VAL A 284 -3.19 -6.83 -7.52
CA VAL A 284 -2.39 -7.79 -6.73
C VAL A 284 -1.87 -8.94 -7.62
N ARG A 285 -2.70 -9.46 -8.53
CA ARG A 285 -2.29 -10.53 -9.46
C ARG A 285 -1.16 -10.06 -10.38
N VAL A 286 -1.27 -8.87 -10.98
CA VAL A 286 -0.23 -8.32 -11.86
C VAL A 286 1.09 -8.09 -11.10
N VAL A 287 1.03 -7.63 -9.85
CA VAL A 287 2.21 -7.52 -8.98
C VAL A 287 2.82 -8.89 -8.70
N GLN A 288 2.01 -9.91 -8.45
CA GLN A 288 2.47 -11.29 -8.26
C GLN A 288 3.12 -11.87 -9.53
N GLU A 289 2.50 -11.67 -10.70
CA GLU A 289 3.00 -12.14 -12.00
C GLU A 289 4.29 -11.45 -12.42
N SER A 290 4.58 -10.28 -11.87
CA SER A 290 5.83 -9.53 -12.07
C SER A 290 6.95 -9.95 -11.10
N ASP A 291 6.78 -11.06 -10.37
CA ASP A 291 7.73 -11.61 -9.40
C ASP A 291 8.15 -10.60 -8.30
N LEU A 292 7.26 -9.67 -7.95
CA LEU A 292 7.55 -8.65 -6.93
C LEU A 292 7.35 -9.17 -5.50
N ILE A 293 6.51 -10.17 -5.30
CA ILE A 293 6.10 -10.62 -3.96
C ILE A 293 7.09 -11.65 -3.42
N ILE A 294 7.75 -11.36 -2.30
CA ILE A 294 8.66 -12.29 -1.60
C ILE A 294 8.02 -13.00 -0.41
N LYS A 295 7.03 -12.38 0.22
CA LYS A 295 6.35 -12.96 1.39
C LYS A 295 4.89 -12.52 1.43
N THR A 296 4.01 -13.45 1.76
CA THR A 296 2.59 -13.19 1.99
C THR A 296 2.26 -13.45 3.45
N ASN A 297 1.64 -12.47 4.10
CA ASN A 297 1.10 -12.60 5.44
C ASN A 297 -0.42 -12.39 5.41
N TYR A 298 -1.15 -13.27 6.10
CA TYR A 298 -2.61 -13.18 6.21
C TYR A 298 -2.98 -12.73 7.61
N ARG A 299 -3.78 -11.67 7.69
CA ARG A 299 -4.34 -11.14 8.93
C ARG A 299 -5.86 -11.34 8.92
N PRO A 300 -6.38 -12.35 9.63
CA PRO A 300 -7.82 -12.55 9.73
C PRO A 300 -8.48 -11.37 10.44
N SER A 301 -9.69 -11.03 10.02
CA SER A 301 -10.57 -10.10 10.73
C SER A 301 -11.01 -10.63 12.07
N ILE A 302 -11.47 -9.75 12.95
CA ILE A 302 -12.04 -10.16 14.24
C ILE A 302 -13.24 -11.11 14.06
N LEU A 303 -14.00 -10.96 12.96
CA LEU A 303 -15.11 -11.84 12.63
C LEU A 303 -14.64 -13.21 12.12
N THR A 304 -13.60 -13.23 11.29
CA THR A 304 -13.00 -14.49 10.80
C THR A 304 -12.41 -15.30 11.95
N GLU A 305 -11.67 -14.66 12.85
CA GLU A 305 -11.17 -15.30 14.07
C GLU A 305 -12.32 -15.84 14.93
N LEU A 306 -13.37 -15.03 15.16
CA LEU A 306 -14.53 -15.44 15.94
C LEU A 306 -15.26 -16.63 15.32
N LYS A 307 -15.49 -16.62 13.99
CA LYS A 307 -16.14 -17.73 13.27
C LYS A 307 -15.32 -19.01 13.38
N ALA A 308 -14.00 -18.92 13.18
CA ALA A 308 -13.11 -20.06 13.32
C ALA A 308 -13.16 -20.64 14.74
N GLN A 309 -13.17 -19.78 15.75
CA GLN A 309 -13.27 -20.21 17.15
C GLN A 309 -14.61 -20.89 17.46
N LEU A 310 -15.73 -20.30 17.02
CA LEU A 310 -17.07 -20.87 17.24
C LEU A 310 -17.27 -22.19 16.50
N ALA A 311 -16.65 -22.38 15.33
CA ALA A 311 -16.73 -23.63 14.57
C ALA A 311 -16.05 -24.82 15.27
N MET A 312 -15.23 -24.59 16.29
CA MET A 312 -14.61 -25.64 17.11
C MET A 312 -15.50 -26.10 18.27
N LEU A 313 -16.57 -25.38 18.59
CA LEU A 313 -17.48 -25.71 19.68
C LEU A 313 -18.60 -26.63 19.20
N ASN A 314 -19.05 -27.54 20.06
CA ASN A 314 -20.34 -28.20 19.88
C ASN A 314 -21.52 -27.29 20.29
N ASP A 315 -22.75 -27.76 20.12
CA ASP A 315 -23.96 -26.97 20.41
C ASP A 315 -24.04 -26.54 21.89
N GLU A 316 -23.75 -27.45 22.83
CA GLU A 316 -23.79 -27.16 24.28
C GLU A 316 -22.72 -26.11 24.67
N GLU A 317 -21.51 -26.25 24.12
CA GLU A 317 -20.42 -25.30 24.32
C GLU A 317 -20.73 -23.93 23.71
N SER A 318 -21.36 -23.90 22.53
CA SER A 318 -21.77 -22.66 21.85
C SER A 318 -22.84 -21.91 22.64
N GLU A 319 -23.81 -22.63 23.20
CA GLU A 319 -24.82 -22.05 24.11
C GLU A 319 -24.19 -21.49 25.37
N LEU A 320 -23.23 -22.21 25.97
CA LEU A 320 -22.48 -21.72 27.13
C LEU A 320 -21.64 -20.48 26.80
N ALA A 321 -21.02 -20.43 25.63
CA ALA A 321 -20.23 -19.26 25.19
C ALA A 321 -21.13 -18.03 25.00
N LEU A 322 -22.32 -18.22 24.40
CA LEU A 322 -23.31 -17.16 24.27
C LEU A 322 -23.80 -16.69 25.64
N ALA A 323 -24.16 -17.61 26.53
CA ALA A 323 -24.60 -17.28 27.88
C ALA A 323 -23.52 -16.53 28.68
N LEU A 324 -22.27 -16.98 28.63
CA LEU A 324 -21.12 -16.33 29.28
C LEU A 324 -20.84 -14.93 28.76
N SER A 325 -21.11 -14.67 27.48
CA SER A 325 -20.96 -13.34 26.90
C SER A 325 -21.94 -12.32 27.51
N GLN A 326 -23.09 -12.80 27.99
CA GLN A 326 -24.16 -11.99 28.56
C GLN A 326 -24.08 -11.91 30.09
N ASP A 327 -23.74 -13.03 30.73
CA ASP A 327 -23.67 -13.18 32.19
C ASP A 327 -22.41 -13.97 32.63
N ILE A 328 -21.59 -13.33 33.47
CA ILE A 328 -20.34 -13.92 33.96
C ILE A 328 -20.57 -15.02 35.00
N GLU A 329 -21.75 -15.07 35.65
CA GLU A 329 -22.07 -16.06 36.68
C GLU A 329 -22.20 -17.48 36.11
N VAL A 330 -22.33 -17.63 34.79
CA VAL A 330 -22.32 -18.93 34.10
C VAL A 330 -21.01 -19.69 34.35
N LEU A 331 -19.92 -19.01 34.71
CA LEU A 331 -18.66 -19.66 35.15
C LEU A 331 -18.84 -20.58 36.36
N ASN A 332 -19.88 -20.35 37.18
CA ASN A 332 -20.19 -21.14 38.37
C ASN A 332 -21.27 -22.21 38.10
N SER A 333 -21.79 -22.30 36.87
CA SER A 333 -22.85 -23.26 36.52
C SER A 333 -22.34 -24.69 36.50
N ALA A 334 -23.22 -25.65 36.84
CA ALA A 334 -22.87 -27.07 36.83
C ALA A 334 -22.49 -27.56 35.41
N GLN A 335 -23.15 -27.02 34.38
CA GLN A 335 -22.89 -27.31 32.97
C GLN A 335 -21.48 -26.89 32.58
N PHE A 336 -21.06 -25.66 32.91
CA PHE A 336 -19.71 -25.18 32.63
C PHE A 336 -18.65 -25.95 33.42
N LEU A 337 -18.88 -26.22 34.71
CA LEU A 337 -17.94 -26.92 35.58
C LEU A 337 -17.76 -28.39 35.21
N LYS A 338 -18.71 -28.99 34.48
CA LYS A 338 -18.62 -30.37 33.96
C LYS A 338 -17.67 -30.49 32.77
N LEU A 339 -17.44 -29.40 32.04
CA LEU A 339 -16.52 -29.38 30.88
C LEU A 339 -15.07 -29.63 31.32
N GLY A 340 -14.30 -30.30 30.45
CA GLY A 340 -12.85 -30.40 30.61
C GLY A 340 -12.17 -29.04 30.51
N LYS A 341 -10.93 -28.92 31.01
CA LYS A 341 -10.21 -27.63 31.04
C LYS A 341 -10.06 -26.97 29.67
N GLU A 342 -9.74 -27.75 28.63
CA GLU A 342 -9.61 -27.24 27.26
C GLU A 342 -10.95 -26.72 26.72
N GLN A 343 -12.04 -27.44 26.98
CA GLN A 343 -13.39 -27.02 26.60
C GLN A 343 -13.82 -25.74 27.34
N GLN A 344 -13.55 -25.65 28.65
CA GLN A 344 -13.79 -24.42 29.41
C GLN A 344 -13.02 -23.24 28.81
N GLN A 345 -11.75 -23.43 28.44
CA GLN A 345 -10.94 -22.38 27.84
C GLN A 345 -11.51 -21.94 26.48
N ALA A 346 -11.89 -22.90 25.61
CA ALA A 346 -12.49 -22.61 24.31
C ALA A 346 -13.82 -21.84 24.43
N VAL A 347 -14.68 -22.24 25.37
CA VAL A 347 -15.94 -21.56 25.67
C VAL A 347 -15.71 -20.14 26.19
N VAL A 348 -14.79 -19.95 27.14
CA VAL A 348 -14.47 -18.62 27.69
C VAL A 348 -13.86 -17.70 26.63
N ASP A 349 -12.96 -18.21 25.79
CA ASP A 349 -12.34 -17.42 24.72
C ASP A 349 -13.38 -17.00 23.67
N SER A 350 -14.27 -17.93 23.30
CA SER A 350 -15.39 -17.64 22.40
C SER A 350 -16.32 -16.57 22.97
N ALA A 351 -16.69 -16.68 24.25
CA ALA A 351 -17.51 -15.69 24.94
C ALA A 351 -16.83 -14.32 24.98
N TYR A 352 -15.53 -14.28 25.27
CA TYR A 352 -14.72 -13.06 25.30
C TYR A 352 -14.68 -12.38 23.93
N ARG A 353 -14.36 -13.14 22.87
CA ARG A 353 -14.28 -12.64 21.49
C ARG A 353 -15.64 -12.18 20.98
N TYR A 354 -16.70 -12.94 21.23
CA TYR A 354 -18.06 -12.58 20.85
C TYR A 354 -18.52 -11.29 21.54
N LEU A 355 -18.29 -11.17 22.85
CA LEU A 355 -18.59 -9.95 23.60
C LEU A 355 -17.88 -8.73 23.01
N ARG A 356 -16.60 -8.86 22.65
CA ARG A 356 -15.84 -7.77 22.03
C ARG A 356 -16.37 -7.43 20.64
N TYR A 357 -16.65 -8.43 19.82
CA TYR A 357 -17.22 -8.25 18.48
C TYR A 357 -18.54 -7.45 18.53
N GLN A 358 -19.48 -7.84 19.40
CA GLN A 358 -20.75 -7.14 19.58
C GLN A 358 -20.62 -5.69 20.04
N ASN A 359 -19.54 -5.35 20.73
CA ASN A 359 -19.33 -4.02 21.32
C ASN A 359 -18.33 -3.16 20.52
N THR A 360 -17.98 -3.56 19.30
CA THR A 360 -17.04 -2.83 18.43
C THR A 360 -17.46 -1.37 18.20
N PHE A 361 -18.78 -1.09 18.13
CA PHE A 361 -19.34 0.24 17.87
C PHE A 361 -20.03 0.89 19.08
N ASN A 362 -20.17 0.18 20.20
CA ASN A 362 -20.98 0.60 21.35
C ASN A 362 -20.19 1.36 22.44
N GLY A 363 -18.98 1.84 22.11
CA GLY A 363 -18.08 2.47 23.08
C GLY A 363 -17.57 1.48 24.14
N ARG A 364 -17.39 1.95 25.39
CA ARG A 364 -16.93 1.11 26.52
C ARG A 364 -17.89 1.17 27.71
N PRO A 365 -19.06 0.49 27.63
CA PRO A 365 -19.95 0.38 28.79
C PRO A 365 -19.21 -0.29 29.96
N LYS A 366 -19.42 0.23 31.18
CA LYS A 366 -18.73 -0.25 32.39
C LYS A 366 -18.94 -1.75 32.63
N GLU A 367 -20.18 -2.22 32.50
CA GLU A 367 -20.53 -3.63 32.71
C GLU A 367 -19.91 -4.56 31.64
N THR A 368 -19.98 -4.18 30.36
CA THR A 368 -19.28 -4.90 29.27
C THR A 368 -17.78 -4.96 29.51
N THR A 369 -17.16 -3.85 29.93
CA THR A 369 -15.73 -3.79 30.23
C THR A 369 -15.36 -4.70 31.39
N ARG A 370 -16.17 -4.69 32.46
CA ARG A 370 -16.00 -5.57 33.61
C ARG A 370 -16.10 -7.04 33.22
N ARG A 371 -17.13 -7.44 32.47
CA ARG A 371 -17.28 -8.82 31.99
C ARG A 371 -16.11 -9.24 31.09
N SER A 372 -15.72 -8.39 30.13
CA SER A 372 -14.59 -8.66 29.25
C SER A 372 -13.29 -8.87 30.05
N PHE A 373 -13.05 -8.06 31.07
CA PHE A 373 -11.90 -8.21 31.97
C PHE A 373 -11.96 -9.53 32.75
N LEU A 374 -13.12 -9.92 33.29
CA LEU A 374 -13.27 -11.17 34.04
C LEU A 374 -13.07 -12.41 33.16
N LEU A 375 -13.60 -12.41 31.93
CA LEU A 375 -13.36 -13.47 30.95
C LEU A 375 -11.87 -13.55 30.60
N LEU A 376 -11.22 -12.41 30.32
CA LEU A 376 -9.78 -12.38 30.04
C LEU A 376 -8.93 -12.89 31.21
N ARG A 377 -9.31 -12.55 32.45
CA ARG A 377 -8.63 -13.07 33.65
C ARG A 377 -8.76 -14.59 33.74
N ARG A 378 -9.91 -15.16 33.38
CA ARG A 378 -10.13 -16.61 33.39
C ARG A 378 -9.30 -17.34 32.34
N LEU A 379 -9.01 -16.71 31.19
CA LEU A 379 -8.16 -17.26 30.13
C LEU A 379 -6.68 -17.37 30.51
N ASN A 380 -6.22 -16.52 31.42
CA ASN A 380 -4.81 -16.45 31.83
C ASN A 380 -4.51 -17.28 33.10
N VAL A 381 -5.41 -18.20 33.48
CA VAL A 381 -5.32 -19.10 34.65
C VAL A 381 -5.58 -20.53 34.21
#